data_AF-A0A0J1ICF9-F1
#
_entry.id   AF-A0A0J1ICF9-F1
#
_cell.length_a   1.000
_cell.length_b   1.000
_cell.length_c   1.000
_cell.angle_alpha   90.00
_cell.angle_beta   90.00
_cell.angle_gamma   90.00
#
_symmetry.space_group_name_H-M   'P 1'
#
loop_
_entity.id
_entity.type
_entity.pdbx_description
1 polymer ?
#
loop_
_entity_poly.entity_id
_entity_poly.type
_entity_poly.pdbx_seq_one_letter_code
_entity_poly.pdbx_strand_id
1 'polypeptide(L)'
;MSYQKTTMSSVKEFMKWITKKCGDEHANWAVNFNTCFANTLETTVEKLEDGTTFLLTGDIPAMWLRDSTAQVRPYLVLAEKDEEMANMIAGLIERQCQYICLDPYANAFNKEANGAGHQTDLTTMNPWIWERKYEIDSLCYPIQLSYLFWKATGRTNHFNQSFQEAVQKIIEVWMIEQDHTNSSYTFERVTDRQEDTLINKGRGADVVPTGMTWSGFRPSDDACTYGYLVPSNMFASVVLGYLIEIYEDVLKITEQVPVFQKLKEEIEKGIEEFAVVRNHNGEEIYAYEVDGKGNFTIMDDSNIPNLLSAPYLGYVEENDERYRATRQTILSKENPYFYKGKYAEGIGSSHTPENYIWPIALAMEGLTAEDKKEKERILDLLVACDGGTHLMHEGFNVDDPSQYTREWFSWANMMFCELVMDYFDIRVKKK
;
A
#
# COMPACT_ATOMS: atom_id res chain seq x y z
N MET A 1 15.08 -20.74 15.84
CA MET A 1 15.12 -19.56 16.72
C MET A 1 16.35 -18.71 16.37
N SER A 2 16.20 -17.70 15.51
CA SER A 2 17.21 -16.65 15.32
C SER A 2 16.58 -15.27 15.47
N TYR A 3 15.97 -14.99 16.63
CA TYR A 3 15.44 -13.66 16.98
C TYR A 3 16.51 -12.73 17.60
N GLN A 4 17.80 -13.00 17.35
CA GLN A 4 18.90 -12.46 18.16
C GLN A 4 19.61 -11.25 17.56
N LYS A 5 19.31 -10.81 16.33
CA LYS A 5 20.12 -9.76 15.69
C LYS A 5 19.59 -8.35 15.86
N THR A 6 18.29 -8.13 16.02
CA THR A 6 17.79 -6.77 16.26
C THR A 6 18.38 -6.19 17.55
N THR A 7 19.05 -5.05 17.46
CA THR A 7 19.72 -4.40 18.60
C THR A 7 18.76 -3.57 19.45
N MET A 8 17.59 -3.20 18.90
CA MET A 8 16.61 -2.34 19.55
C MET A 8 15.90 -3.08 20.69
N SER A 9 16.06 -2.57 21.92
CA SER A 9 15.48 -3.17 23.13
C SER A 9 13.95 -3.11 23.12
N SER A 10 13.36 -2.02 22.63
CA SER A 10 11.90 -1.84 22.53
C SER A 10 11.24 -2.91 21.67
N VAL A 11 11.85 -3.27 20.53
CA VAL A 11 11.37 -4.30 19.61
C VAL A 11 11.36 -5.66 20.30
N LYS A 12 12.45 -6.01 21.00
CA LYS A 12 12.53 -7.26 21.78
C LYS A 12 11.50 -7.32 22.90
N GLU A 13 11.26 -6.22 23.59
CA GLU A 13 10.26 -6.13 24.66
C GLU A 13 8.85 -6.25 24.10
N PHE A 14 8.57 -5.59 22.98
CA PHE A 14 7.28 -5.66 22.29
C PHE A 14 6.95 -7.06 21.80
N MET A 15 7.90 -7.74 21.13
CA MET A 15 7.77 -9.13 20.71
C MET A 15 7.48 -10.08 21.89
N LYS A 16 8.17 -9.92 23.02
CA LYS A 16 7.90 -10.68 24.25
C LYS A 16 6.50 -10.40 24.80
N TRP A 17 6.06 -9.15 24.72
CA TRP A 17 4.73 -8.76 25.17
C TRP A 17 3.63 -9.36 24.30
N ILE A 18 3.77 -9.31 22.97
CA ILE A 18 2.86 -9.98 22.03
C ILE A 18 2.84 -11.50 22.26
N THR A 19 4.01 -12.12 22.44
CA THR A 19 4.11 -13.55 22.77
C THR A 19 3.33 -13.90 24.04
N LYS A 20 3.42 -13.05 25.08
CA LYS A 20 2.64 -13.22 26.31
C LYS A 20 1.14 -13.04 26.09
N LYS A 21 0.73 -12.12 25.20
CA LYS A 21 -0.68 -11.91 24.83
C LYS A 21 -1.27 -13.11 24.08
N CYS A 22 -0.49 -13.73 23.19
CA CYS A 22 -0.88 -14.93 22.45
C CYS A 22 -1.10 -16.14 23.37
N GLY A 23 -0.29 -16.29 24.42
CA GLY A 23 -0.38 -17.43 25.33
C GLY A 23 -0.19 -18.78 24.63
N ASP A 24 -0.67 -19.86 25.27
CA ASP A 24 -0.58 -21.20 24.69
C ASP A 24 -1.59 -21.42 23.54
N GLU A 25 -2.72 -20.69 23.59
CA GLU A 25 -3.82 -20.80 22.62
C GLU A 25 -3.39 -20.35 21.22
N HIS A 26 -2.67 -19.22 21.12
CA HIS A 26 -2.21 -18.65 19.86
C HIS A 26 -0.68 -18.73 19.69
N ALA A 27 -0.05 -19.79 20.19
CA ALA A 27 1.40 -19.93 20.20
C ALA A 27 2.03 -19.81 18.79
N ASN A 28 1.35 -20.32 17.75
CA ASN A 28 1.81 -20.20 16.36
C ASN A 28 1.78 -18.76 15.85
N TRP A 29 0.79 -17.95 16.27
CA TRP A 29 0.76 -16.53 15.93
C TRP A 29 1.98 -15.81 16.50
N ALA A 30 2.39 -16.13 17.73
CA ALA A 30 3.59 -15.55 18.33
C ALA A 30 4.87 -15.94 17.58
N VAL A 31 4.98 -17.17 17.10
CA VAL A 31 6.13 -17.62 16.30
C VAL A 31 6.22 -16.83 15.00
N ASN A 32 5.12 -16.75 14.24
CA ASN A 32 5.10 -16.01 12.98
C ASN A 32 5.29 -14.51 13.22
N PHE A 33 4.64 -13.95 14.24
CA PHE A 33 4.76 -12.52 14.58
C PHE A 33 6.22 -12.15 14.87
N ASN A 34 6.88 -12.89 15.75
CA ASN A 34 8.28 -12.60 16.08
C ASN A 34 9.21 -12.78 14.87
N THR A 35 8.88 -13.70 13.95
CA THR A 35 9.70 -13.98 12.76
C THR A 35 9.52 -12.87 11.72
N CYS A 36 8.28 -12.54 11.38
CA CYS A 36 7.91 -11.44 10.50
C CYS A 36 8.43 -10.08 11.01
N PHE A 37 8.14 -9.74 12.28
CA PHE A 37 8.47 -8.44 12.88
C PHE A 37 9.98 -8.23 13.08
N ALA A 38 10.76 -9.29 13.32
CA ALA A 38 12.22 -9.15 13.34
C ALA A 38 12.80 -9.10 11.92
N ASN A 39 12.27 -9.91 11.00
CA ASN A 39 12.80 -10.05 9.64
C ASN A 39 12.91 -8.70 8.92
N THR A 40 11.85 -7.87 8.93
CA THR A 40 11.87 -6.57 8.26
C THR A 40 13.05 -5.71 8.72
N LEU A 41 13.21 -5.50 10.03
CA LEU A 41 14.30 -4.68 10.57
C LEU A 41 15.70 -5.26 10.29
N GLU A 42 15.84 -6.59 10.37
CA GLU A 42 17.13 -7.25 10.25
C GLU A 42 17.62 -7.41 8.81
N THR A 43 16.71 -7.37 7.83
CA THR A 43 17.03 -7.77 6.45
C THR A 43 16.73 -6.69 5.41
N THR A 44 15.84 -5.73 5.69
CA THR A 44 15.45 -4.72 4.70
C THR A 44 15.99 -3.32 4.98
N VAL A 45 16.30 -3.00 6.24
CA VAL A 45 16.62 -1.63 6.67
C VAL A 45 18.11 -1.35 6.54
N GLU A 46 18.46 -0.30 5.79
CA GLU A 46 19.82 0.21 5.68
C GLU A 46 19.85 1.71 6.03
N LYS A 47 20.67 2.09 7.01
CA LYS A 47 20.94 3.50 7.31
C LYS A 47 22.06 4.01 6.41
N LEU A 48 21.79 5.10 5.70
CA LEU A 48 22.72 5.66 4.72
C LEU A 48 23.64 6.73 5.34
N GLU A 49 24.72 7.06 4.62
CA GLU A 49 25.73 8.03 5.08
C GLU A 49 25.16 9.44 5.30
N ASP A 50 24.14 9.82 4.52
CA ASP A 50 23.43 11.10 4.66
C ASP A 50 22.41 11.11 5.82
N GLY A 51 22.35 10.02 6.60
CA GLY A 51 21.48 9.89 7.76
C GLY A 51 20.05 9.44 7.45
N THR A 52 19.68 9.34 6.17
CA THR A 52 18.39 8.79 5.75
C THR A 52 18.35 7.27 5.85
N THR A 53 17.15 6.69 5.67
CA THR A 53 16.95 5.24 5.74
C THR A 53 16.42 4.72 4.41
N PHE A 54 17.03 3.65 3.90
CA PHE A 54 16.63 2.93 2.70
C PHE A 54 16.05 1.57 3.09
N LEU A 55 14.91 1.22 2.49
CA LEU A 55 14.25 -0.08 2.74
C LEU A 55 14.13 -0.89 1.44
N LEU A 56 14.71 -2.09 1.46
CA LEU A 56 14.50 -3.09 0.43
C LEU A 56 13.08 -3.66 0.52
N THR A 57 12.45 -4.03 -0.59
CA THR A 57 11.14 -4.73 -0.53
C THR A 57 11.27 -6.15 0.08
N GLY A 58 12.43 -6.77 -0.13
CA GLY A 58 12.78 -8.11 0.28
C GLY A 58 13.80 -8.66 -0.70
N ASP A 59 13.41 -9.69 -1.45
CA ASP A 59 14.19 -10.31 -2.53
C ASP A 59 14.59 -9.38 -3.70
N ILE A 60 13.93 -8.23 -3.87
CA ILE A 60 14.26 -7.24 -4.91
C ILE A 60 15.14 -6.12 -4.33
N PRO A 61 16.32 -5.83 -4.91
CA PRO A 61 17.29 -4.89 -4.35
C PRO A 61 16.99 -3.41 -4.67
N ALA A 62 15.74 -3.00 -4.49
CA ALA A 62 15.26 -1.62 -4.67
C ALA A 62 14.20 -1.26 -3.63
N MET A 63 13.89 0.04 -3.56
CA MET A 63 12.92 0.59 -2.62
C MET A 63 11.70 1.09 -3.36
N TRP A 64 10.54 0.48 -3.10
CA TRP A 64 9.24 1.00 -3.50
C TRP A 64 8.73 2.00 -2.45
N LEU A 65 8.12 3.09 -2.90
CA LEU A 65 7.50 4.07 -1.99
C LEU A 65 6.35 3.44 -1.18
N ARG A 66 5.57 2.56 -1.81
CA ARG A 66 4.53 1.74 -1.19
C ARG A 66 5.10 0.79 -0.13
N ASP A 67 5.93 -0.15 -0.55
CA ASP A 67 6.43 -1.22 0.31
C ASP A 67 7.15 -0.66 1.53
N SER A 68 8.06 0.29 1.31
CA SER A 68 8.83 0.90 2.40
C SER A 68 7.94 1.54 3.47
N THR A 69 6.83 2.15 3.09
CA THR A 69 5.85 2.68 4.03
C THR A 69 5.12 1.57 4.79
N ALA A 70 4.58 0.58 4.07
CA ALA A 70 3.80 -0.49 4.68
C ALA A 70 4.67 -1.36 5.60
N GLN A 71 5.94 -1.56 5.26
CA GLN A 71 6.93 -2.28 6.06
C GLN A 71 7.20 -1.60 7.41
N VAL A 72 7.21 -0.26 7.49
CA VAL A 72 7.51 0.42 8.76
C VAL A 72 6.28 0.79 9.58
N ARG A 73 5.10 0.79 8.96
CA ARG A 73 3.87 1.30 9.59
C ARG A 73 3.60 0.67 10.97
N PRO A 74 3.70 -0.66 11.18
CA PRO A 74 3.45 -1.23 12.51
C PRO A 74 4.46 -0.77 13.58
N TYR A 75 5.68 -0.37 13.20
CA TYR A 75 6.66 0.16 14.16
C TYR A 75 6.35 1.57 14.67
N LEU A 76 5.37 2.26 14.08
CA LEU A 76 4.91 3.57 14.59
C LEU A 76 4.44 3.49 16.05
N VAL A 77 3.92 2.32 16.49
CA VAL A 77 3.55 2.11 17.90
C VAL A 77 4.75 2.14 18.85
N LEU A 78 5.94 1.83 18.34
CA LEU A 78 7.20 1.85 19.09
C LEU A 78 7.88 3.23 19.00
N ALA A 79 7.78 3.89 17.84
CA ALA A 79 8.36 5.21 17.60
C ALA A 79 7.88 6.28 18.59
N GLU A 80 6.72 6.10 19.23
CA GLU A 80 6.25 6.98 20.31
C GLU A 80 7.23 7.07 21.49
N LYS A 81 7.95 5.98 21.79
CA LYS A 81 8.79 5.86 23.00
C LYS A 81 10.23 5.46 22.71
N ASP A 82 10.54 5.07 21.49
CA ASP A 82 11.88 4.70 21.05
C ASP A 82 12.41 5.74 20.06
N GLU A 83 13.41 6.51 20.48
CA GLU A 83 14.05 7.54 19.65
C GLU A 83 14.81 6.95 18.45
N GLU A 84 15.41 5.76 18.60
CA GLU A 84 16.13 5.10 17.51
C GLU A 84 15.15 4.69 16.41
N MET A 85 14.01 4.10 16.79
CA MET A 85 12.91 3.78 15.88
C MET A 85 12.33 5.04 15.22
N ALA A 86 12.07 6.08 16.02
CA ALA A 86 11.54 7.34 15.48
C ALA A 86 12.48 8.00 14.48
N ASN A 87 13.80 7.97 14.73
CA ASN A 87 14.81 8.52 13.84
C ASN A 87 14.94 7.72 12.55
N MET A 88 14.81 6.39 12.61
CA MET A 88 14.79 5.53 11.42
C MET A 88 13.60 5.87 10.52
N ILE A 89 12.39 5.95 11.08
CA ILE A 89 11.18 6.28 10.30
C ILE A 89 11.25 7.71 9.74
N ALA A 90 11.74 8.68 10.51
CA ALA A 90 11.97 10.04 10.00
C ALA A 90 12.99 10.07 8.85
N GLY A 91 14.06 9.28 8.95
CA GLY A 91 15.05 9.14 7.87
C GLY A 91 14.48 8.46 6.62
N LEU A 92 13.50 7.58 6.77
CA LEU A 92 12.78 6.96 5.65
C LEU A 92 11.89 7.98 4.95
N ILE A 93 11.12 8.77 5.72
CA ILE A 93 10.27 9.84 5.18
C ILE A 93 11.10 10.82 4.34
N GLU A 94 12.25 11.26 4.86
CA GLU A 94 13.16 12.16 4.14
C GLU A 94 13.62 11.52 2.82
N ARG A 95 14.00 10.23 2.83
CA ARG A 95 14.41 9.51 1.62
C ARG A 95 13.28 9.42 0.59
N GLN A 96 12.06 9.12 1.03
CA GLN A 96 10.89 9.07 0.14
C GLN A 96 10.61 10.44 -0.49
N CYS A 97 10.69 11.54 0.27
CA CYS A 97 10.53 12.90 -0.27
C CYS A 97 11.61 13.21 -1.33
N GLN A 98 12.87 12.83 -1.08
CA GLN A 98 13.95 13.01 -2.06
C GLN A 98 13.68 12.25 -3.36
N TYR A 99 13.16 11.03 -3.28
CA TYR A 99 12.79 10.23 -4.45
C TYR A 99 11.62 10.82 -5.24
N ILE A 100 10.59 11.33 -4.56
CA ILE A 100 9.48 12.04 -5.22
C ILE A 100 9.98 13.31 -5.91
N CYS A 101 10.90 14.06 -5.30
CA CYS A 101 11.53 15.22 -5.92
C CYS A 101 12.39 14.85 -7.15
N LEU A 102 12.97 13.65 -7.17
CA LEU A 102 13.71 13.14 -8.33
C LEU A 102 12.78 12.78 -9.49
N ASP A 103 11.72 12.01 -9.23
CA ASP A 103 10.71 11.69 -10.23
C ASP A 103 9.38 11.25 -9.57
N PRO A 104 8.33 12.09 -9.60
CA PRO A 104 7.04 11.75 -8.99
C PRO A 104 6.23 10.71 -9.79
N TYR A 105 6.72 10.25 -10.95
CA TYR A 105 6.09 9.17 -11.72
C TYR A 105 6.73 7.80 -11.49
N ALA A 106 7.80 7.70 -10.70
CA ALA A 106 8.48 6.44 -10.43
C ALA A 106 7.94 5.76 -9.16
N ASN A 107 7.71 4.45 -9.24
CA ASN A 107 7.33 3.61 -8.11
C ASN A 107 8.55 3.12 -7.30
N ALA A 108 9.68 2.85 -7.98
CA ALA A 108 10.83 2.17 -7.38
C ALA A 108 12.17 2.86 -7.62
N PHE A 109 13.01 2.88 -6.58
CA PHE A 109 14.28 3.62 -6.58
C PHE A 109 15.48 2.79 -6.10
N ASN A 110 16.63 3.10 -6.70
CA ASN A 110 17.94 2.61 -6.32
C ASN A 110 18.47 3.36 -5.09
N LYS A 111 19.28 2.67 -4.28
CA LYS A 111 19.98 3.26 -3.13
C LYS A 111 20.98 4.35 -3.54
N GLU A 112 21.57 4.21 -4.71
CA GLU A 112 22.56 5.11 -5.31
C GLU A 112 22.30 5.25 -6.82
N ALA A 113 22.95 6.22 -7.47
CA ALA A 113 22.83 6.47 -8.91
C ALA A 113 23.55 5.42 -9.79
N ASN A 114 23.24 4.13 -9.64
CA ASN A 114 23.94 3.02 -10.29
C ASN A 114 23.30 2.53 -11.59
N GLY A 115 22.10 3.02 -11.96
CA GLY A 115 21.40 2.58 -13.16
C GLY A 115 21.02 1.10 -13.15
N ALA A 116 20.78 0.52 -11.98
CA ALA A 116 20.19 -0.81 -11.87
C ALA A 116 18.67 -0.78 -12.15
N GLY A 117 18.06 -1.94 -12.40
CA GLY A 117 16.63 -2.07 -12.67
C GLY A 117 16.27 -2.04 -14.15
N HIS A 118 15.05 -1.62 -14.47
CA HIS A 118 14.41 -1.73 -15.78
C HIS A 118 14.82 -0.60 -16.75
N GLN A 119 16.12 -0.34 -16.90
CA GLN A 119 16.65 0.76 -17.70
C GLN A 119 16.35 0.67 -19.21
N THR A 120 15.87 -0.48 -19.68
CA THR A 120 15.49 -0.71 -21.08
C THR A 120 14.03 -0.38 -21.38
N ASP A 121 13.25 0.00 -20.37
CA ASP A 121 11.87 0.46 -20.58
C ASP A 121 11.85 1.72 -21.44
N LEU A 122 10.83 1.82 -22.29
CA LEU A 122 10.61 2.96 -23.18
C LEU A 122 9.86 4.05 -22.40
N THR A 123 10.57 4.67 -21.46
CA THR A 123 10.11 5.79 -20.64
C THR A 123 11.30 6.69 -20.28
N THR A 124 11.05 7.81 -19.61
CA THR A 124 12.13 8.70 -19.15
C THR A 124 12.83 8.08 -17.94
N MET A 125 14.02 7.51 -18.11
CA MET A 125 14.78 6.93 -17.00
C MET A 125 15.93 7.82 -16.54
N ASN A 126 16.31 7.68 -15.27
CA ASN A 126 17.57 8.20 -14.74
C ASN A 126 18.22 7.15 -13.81
N PRO A 127 19.52 7.28 -13.47
CA PRO A 127 20.24 6.23 -12.73
C PRO A 127 19.73 5.92 -11.32
N TRP A 128 18.90 6.78 -10.73
CA TRP A 128 18.27 6.54 -9.42
C TRP A 128 16.98 5.74 -9.52
N ILE A 129 16.37 5.64 -10.69
CA ILE A 129 15.10 4.95 -10.87
C ILE A 129 15.37 3.47 -11.14
N TRP A 130 14.80 2.59 -10.32
CA TRP A 130 14.78 1.14 -10.58
C TRP A 130 13.66 0.79 -11.56
N GLU A 131 12.46 1.34 -11.35
CA GLU A 131 11.29 1.18 -12.22
C GLU A 131 10.45 2.46 -12.20
N ARG A 132 9.79 2.75 -13.33
CA ARG A 132 9.03 3.98 -13.53
C ARG A 132 7.56 3.74 -13.90
N LYS A 133 6.94 2.77 -13.26
CA LYS A 133 5.49 2.54 -13.38
C LYS A 133 4.78 3.57 -12.52
N TYR A 134 3.92 4.40 -13.13
CA TYR A 134 3.22 5.43 -12.40
C TYR A 134 1.99 4.87 -11.68
N GLU A 135 2.02 5.00 -10.37
CA GLU A 135 1.04 4.50 -9.42
C GLU A 135 0.66 5.65 -8.49
N ILE A 136 -0.63 5.98 -8.43
CA ILE A 136 -1.13 7.03 -7.53
C ILE A 136 -0.73 6.75 -6.07
N ASP A 137 -0.78 5.48 -5.65
CA ASP A 137 -0.50 5.10 -4.26
C ASP A 137 0.96 5.30 -3.87
N SER A 138 1.90 5.18 -4.81
CA SER A 138 3.32 5.49 -4.58
C SER A 138 3.51 6.92 -4.05
N LEU A 139 2.62 7.86 -4.41
CA LEU A 139 2.61 9.23 -3.89
C LEU A 139 1.77 9.39 -2.61
N CYS A 140 0.77 8.52 -2.39
CA CYS A 140 -0.06 8.55 -1.18
C CYS A 140 0.68 8.04 0.05
N TYR A 141 1.43 6.95 -0.10
CA TYR A 141 2.10 6.24 0.99
C TYR A 141 3.07 7.13 1.80
N PRO A 142 3.98 7.91 1.18
CA PRO A 142 4.86 8.82 1.91
C PRO A 142 4.14 9.94 2.67
N ILE A 143 3.02 10.46 2.12
CA ILE A 143 2.18 11.45 2.83
C ILE A 143 1.54 10.79 4.05
N GLN A 144 0.95 9.60 3.88
CA GLN A 144 0.34 8.86 4.99
C GLN A 144 1.37 8.56 6.09
N LEU A 145 2.56 8.08 5.74
CA LEU A 145 3.61 7.79 6.71
C LEU A 145 3.99 9.06 7.49
N SER A 146 4.18 10.17 6.80
CA SER A 146 4.52 11.46 7.39
C SER A 146 3.46 11.95 8.38
N TYR A 147 2.19 11.80 8.01
CA TYR A 147 1.06 12.16 8.87
C TYR A 147 0.98 11.25 10.11
N LEU A 148 1.00 9.93 9.91
CA LEU A 148 0.88 8.96 11.02
C LEU A 148 2.10 9.00 11.95
N PHE A 149 3.29 9.30 11.44
CA PHE A 149 4.47 9.54 12.25
C PHE A 149 4.31 10.74 13.17
N TRP A 150 3.75 11.84 12.65
CA TRP A 150 3.38 12.99 13.48
C TRP A 150 2.35 12.62 14.54
N LYS A 151 1.28 11.91 14.18
CA LYS A 151 0.25 11.49 15.15
C LYS A 151 0.76 10.52 16.21
N ALA A 152 1.66 9.62 15.84
CA ALA A 152 2.23 8.64 16.77
C ALA A 152 3.21 9.29 17.76
N THR A 153 4.08 10.18 17.28
CA THR A 153 5.26 10.65 18.04
C THR A 153 5.19 12.11 18.50
N GLY A 154 4.28 12.91 17.93
CA GLY A 154 4.24 14.36 18.09
C GLY A 154 5.38 15.12 17.39
N ARG A 155 6.29 14.43 16.69
CA ARG A 155 7.38 15.06 15.94
C ARG A 155 6.85 15.69 14.65
N THR A 156 7.39 16.85 14.29
CA THR A 156 6.98 17.62 13.10
C THR A 156 8.15 18.06 12.22
N ASN A 157 9.40 17.77 12.64
CA ASN A 157 10.60 18.27 11.96
C ASN A 157 10.78 17.69 10.54
N HIS A 158 10.13 16.58 10.22
CA HIS A 158 10.14 15.97 8.89
C HIS A 158 9.25 16.71 7.89
N PHE A 159 8.35 17.60 8.34
CA PHE A 159 7.65 18.53 7.46
C PHE A 159 8.56 19.72 7.09
N ASN A 160 9.70 19.40 6.50
CA ASN A 160 10.74 20.34 6.13
C ASN A 160 10.58 20.81 4.67
N GLN A 161 11.64 21.39 4.10
CA GLN A 161 11.66 21.85 2.71
C GLN A 161 11.47 20.69 1.72
N SER A 162 12.17 19.56 1.91
CA SER A 162 12.06 18.37 1.06
C SER A 162 10.62 17.85 1.02
N PHE A 163 9.93 17.81 2.16
CA PHE A 163 8.52 17.42 2.23
C PHE A 163 7.62 18.36 1.43
N GLN A 164 7.78 19.68 1.61
CA GLN A 164 6.97 20.67 0.88
C GLN A 164 7.20 20.62 -0.63
N GLU A 165 8.45 20.40 -1.07
CA GLU A 165 8.78 20.23 -2.50
C GLU A 165 8.18 18.94 -3.06
N ALA A 166 8.25 17.83 -2.31
CA ALA A 166 7.61 16.58 -2.70
C ALA A 166 6.09 16.73 -2.81
N VAL A 167 5.43 17.37 -1.84
CA VAL A 167 3.99 17.66 -1.89
C VAL A 167 3.64 18.50 -3.11
N GLN A 168 4.40 19.55 -3.41
CA GLN A 168 4.18 20.37 -4.60
C GLN A 168 4.24 19.51 -5.89
N LYS A 169 5.21 18.60 -5.99
CA LYS A 169 5.32 17.68 -7.14
C LYS A 169 4.14 16.70 -7.24
N ILE A 170 3.68 16.17 -6.11
CA ILE A 170 2.52 15.28 -6.06
C ILE A 170 1.26 15.99 -6.57
N ILE A 171 1.01 17.20 -6.08
CA ILE A 171 -0.18 17.98 -6.47
C ILE A 171 -0.09 18.38 -7.95
N GLU A 172 1.09 18.78 -8.44
CA GLU A 172 1.33 19.03 -9.87
C GLU A 172 0.97 17.80 -10.72
N VAL A 173 1.46 16.63 -10.35
CA VAL A 173 1.16 15.37 -11.06
C VAL A 173 -0.33 15.08 -11.01
N TRP A 174 -0.96 15.06 -9.83
CA TRP A 174 -2.37 14.68 -9.73
C TRP A 174 -3.29 15.63 -10.50
N MET A 175 -3.00 16.93 -10.51
CA MET A 175 -3.76 17.91 -11.31
C MET A 175 -3.55 17.73 -12.83
N ILE A 176 -2.32 17.41 -13.28
CA ILE A 176 -2.06 17.07 -14.69
C ILE A 176 -2.84 15.81 -15.06
N GLU A 177 -2.80 14.80 -14.19
CA GLU A 177 -3.38 13.49 -14.42
C GLU A 177 -4.91 13.42 -14.22
N GLN A 178 -5.56 14.50 -13.77
CA GLN A 178 -7.02 14.65 -13.90
C GLN A 178 -7.46 14.66 -15.38
N ASP A 179 -6.59 15.13 -16.26
CA ASP A 179 -6.72 15.03 -17.71
C ASP A 179 -5.40 14.54 -18.32
N HIS A 180 -5.23 13.21 -18.33
CA HIS A 180 -4.04 12.52 -18.84
C HIS A 180 -3.66 12.93 -20.27
N THR A 181 -4.57 13.51 -21.07
CA THR A 181 -4.23 14.04 -22.40
C THR A 181 -3.19 15.17 -22.35
N ASN A 182 -3.11 15.89 -21.23
CA ASN A 182 -2.10 16.91 -20.96
C ASN A 182 -0.79 16.34 -20.43
N SER A 183 -0.74 15.05 -20.07
CA SER A 183 0.45 14.41 -19.53
C SER A 183 1.47 14.07 -20.60
N SER A 184 2.74 14.28 -20.24
CA SER A 184 3.91 13.79 -20.97
C SER A 184 4.35 12.39 -20.52
N TYR A 185 3.71 11.80 -19.51
CA TYR A 185 4.04 10.45 -19.06
C TYR A 185 3.67 9.43 -20.13
N THR A 186 4.64 8.58 -20.47
CA THR A 186 4.43 7.38 -21.29
C THR A 186 5.29 6.25 -20.76
N PHE A 187 4.82 5.03 -20.90
CA PHE A 187 5.57 3.83 -20.52
C PHE A 187 5.27 2.66 -21.44
N GLU A 188 6.30 2.10 -22.08
CA GLU A 188 6.19 0.80 -22.76
C GLU A 188 7.34 -0.11 -22.32
N ARG A 189 7.05 -1.39 -22.12
CA ARG A 189 8.04 -2.44 -21.87
C ARG A 189 7.95 -3.48 -22.98
N VAL A 190 9.09 -3.93 -23.49
CA VAL A 190 9.12 -5.05 -24.43
C VAL A 190 9.01 -6.35 -23.64
N THR A 191 7.80 -6.90 -23.58
CA THR A 191 7.45 -8.07 -22.76
C THR A 191 6.31 -8.85 -23.42
N ASP A 192 6.13 -10.12 -23.04
CA ASP A 192 4.99 -10.95 -23.40
C ASP A 192 3.81 -10.82 -22.40
N ARG A 193 4.06 -10.29 -21.20
CA ARG A 193 3.04 -9.99 -20.19
C ARG A 193 2.38 -8.64 -20.46
N GLN A 194 1.11 -8.64 -20.85
CA GLN A 194 0.41 -7.41 -21.26
C GLN A 194 0.21 -6.43 -20.10
N GLU A 195 0.12 -6.95 -18.88
CA GLU A 195 -0.01 -6.20 -17.64
C GLU A 195 1.27 -5.44 -17.27
N ASP A 196 2.41 -5.74 -17.91
CA ASP A 196 3.70 -5.07 -17.65
C ASP A 196 3.99 -3.89 -18.59
N THR A 197 3.06 -3.53 -19.47
CA THR A 197 3.23 -2.42 -20.42
C THR A 197 1.92 -1.67 -20.64
N LEU A 198 2.00 -0.37 -20.99
CA LEU A 198 0.80 0.38 -21.34
C LEU A 198 0.51 0.29 -22.84
N ILE A 199 -0.76 0.12 -23.17
CA ILE A 199 -1.26 0.17 -24.55
C ILE A 199 -1.19 1.60 -25.12
N ASN A 200 -1.61 1.78 -26.38
CA ASN A 200 -1.72 3.08 -27.04
C ASN A 200 -0.43 3.89 -27.04
N LYS A 201 0.70 3.24 -27.39
CA LYS A 201 2.05 3.84 -27.41
C LYS A 201 2.43 4.41 -26.04
N GLY A 202 2.19 3.60 -25.01
CA GLY A 202 2.54 3.92 -23.64
C GLY A 202 1.63 4.89 -22.91
N ARG A 203 0.48 5.27 -23.48
CA ARG A 203 -0.49 6.20 -22.88
C ARG A 203 -1.62 5.54 -22.09
N GLY A 204 -1.70 4.21 -22.12
CA GLY A 204 -2.78 3.47 -21.48
C GLY A 204 -4.12 3.61 -22.20
N ALA A 205 -5.18 3.08 -21.59
CA ALA A 205 -6.53 3.15 -22.14
C ALA A 205 -7.06 4.60 -22.19
N ASP A 206 -7.82 4.92 -23.23
CA ASP A 206 -8.39 6.26 -23.40
C ASP A 206 -9.43 6.56 -22.31
N VAL A 207 -9.27 7.67 -21.59
CA VAL A 207 -10.19 8.14 -20.54
C VAL A 207 -10.88 9.46 -20.90
N VAL A 208 -11.95 9.81 -20.19
CA VAL A 208 -12.56 11.15 -20.19
C VAL A 208 -12.44 11.76 -18.79
N PRO A 209 -12.00 13.03 -18.64
CA PRO A 209 -11.86 13.67 -17.33
C PRO A 209 -13.09 13.53 -16.44
N THR A 210 -12.90 12.97 -15.24
CA THR A 210 -13.96 12.74 -14.24
C THR A 210 -13.80 13.62 -12.98
N GLY A 211 -12.63 14.24 -12.80
CA GLY A 211 -12.20 14.85 -11.55
C GLY A 211 -11.28 13.94 -10.72
N MET A 212 -11.35 12.62 -10.92
CA MET A 212 -10.34 11.68 -10.43
C MET A 212 -9.02 11.86 -11.18
N THR A 213 -7.92 11.43 -10.56
CA THR A 213 -6.58 11.44 -11.17
C THR A 213 -6.26 10.07 -11.76
N TRP A 214 -5.59 10.05 -12.91
CA TRP A 214 -5.25 8.85 -13.67
C TRP A 214 -4.13 8.04 -12.99
N SER A 215 -4.12 6.71 -13.17
CA SER A 215 -3.04 5.81 -12.79
C SER A 215 -2.66 4.95 -13.99
N GLY A 216 -1.36 4.79 -14.23
CA GLY A 216 -0.89 3.86 -15.26
C GLY A 216 -0.96 2.42 -14.76
N PHE A 217 -0.54 2.21 -13.52
CA PHE A 217 -0.42 0.91 -12.89
C PHE A 217 -1.13 0.88 -11.54
N ARG A 218 -1.47 -0.33 -11.12
CA ARG A 218 -2.06 -0.68 -9.83
C ARG A 218 -0.95 -0.84 -8.78
N PRO A 219 -1.29 -0.96 -7.49
CA PRO A 219 -0.33 -1.31 -6.44
C PRO A 219 0.28 -2.72 -6.60
N SER A 220 -0.23 -3.52 -7.55
CA SER A 220 0.37 -4.80 -7.98
C SER A 220 1.47 -4.64 -9.03
N ASP A 221 1.80 -3.40 -9.40
CA ASP A 221 2.61 -3.03 -10.57
C ASP A 221 1.99 -3.47 -11.91
N ASP A 222 0.74 -3.96 -11.94
CA ASP A 222 0.03 -4.32 -13.17
C ASP A 222 -0.66 -3.11 -13.80
N ALA A 223 -0.67 -3.03 -15.14
CA ALA A 223 -1.32 -1.95 -15.88
C ALA A 223 -2.83 -1.88 -15.56
N CYS A 224 -3.33 -0.67 -15.36
CA CYS A 224 -4.75 -0.44 -15.16
C CYS A 224 -5.52 -0.76 -16.46
N THR A 225 -6.67 -1.44 -16.35
CA THR A 225 -7.55 -1.67 -17.51
C THR A 225 -8.23 -0.37 -17.91
N TYR A 226 -8.74 0.37 -16.92
CA TYR A 226 -9.20 1.74 -17.07
C TYR A 226 -8.45 2.68 -16.12
N GLY A 227 -8.09 3.85 -16.63
CA GLY A 227 -7.10 4.71 -15.98
C GLY A 227 -7.52 5.36 -14.66
N TYR A 228 -8.80 5.39 -14.30
CA TYR A 228 -9.22 5.86 -12.97
C TYR A 228 -9.37 4.68 -12.02
N LEU A 229 -8.23 4.32 -11.40
CA LEU A 229 -8.17 3.31 -10.35
C LEU A 229 -8.82 3.85 -9.07
N VAL A 230 -9.99 3.32 -8.76
CA VAL A 230 -10.88 3.83 -7.71
C VAL A 230 -10.26 3.74 -6.31
N PRO A 231 -9.71 2.60 -5.84
CA PRO A 231 -9.13 2.53 -4.49
C PRO A 231 -7.92 3.46 -4.30
N SER A 232 -7.11 3.69 -5.35
CA SER A 232 -6.02 4.66 -5.25
C SER A 232 -6.50 6.12 -5.23
N ASN A 233 -7.59 6.44 -5.93
CA ASN A 233 -8.24 7.75 -5.83
C ASN A 233 -8.91 7.97 -4.46
N MET A 234 -9.50 6.93 -3.86
CA MET A 234 -9.96 6.95 -2.47
C MET A 234 -8.80 7.31 -1.53
N PHE A 235 -7.65 6.67 -1.71
CA PHE A 235 -6.47 6.95 -0.89
C PHE A 235 -5.93 8.37 -1.10
N ALA A 236 -5.88 8.85 -2.35
CA ALA A 236 -5.49 10.22 -2.69
C ALA A 236 -6.37 11.26 -1.97
N SER A 237 -7.70 11.07 -1.96
CA SER A 237 -8.62 11.93 -1.22
C SER A 237 -8.29 12.00 0.28
N VAL A 238 -8.02 10.85 0.90
CA VAL A 238 -7.69 10.78 2.33
C VAL A 238 -6.40 11.56 2.62
N VAL A 239 -5.34 11.34 1.85
CA VAL A 239 -4.05 11.99 2.11
C VAL A 239 -4.07 13.49 1.77
N LEU A 240 -4.94 13.94 0.86
CA LEU A 240 -5.21 15.38 0.69
C LEU A 240 -5.83 15.98 1.97
N GLY A 241 -6.71 15.23 2.64
CA GLY A 241 -7.19 15.57 3.99
C GLY A 241 -6.05 15.72 5.01
N TYR A 242 -5.08 14.80 4.99
CA TYR A 242 -3.89 14.90 5.84
C TYR A 242 -3.03 16.12 5.52
N LEU A 243 -2.84 16.46 4.24
CA LEU A 243 -2.09 17.65 3.83
C LEU A 243 -2.77 18.94 4.30
N ILE A 244 -4.10 19.02 4.24
CA ILE A 244 -4.85 20.17 4.77
C ILE A 244 -4.51 20.37 6.24
N GLU A 245 -4.64 19.32 7.06
CA GLU A 245 -4.35 19.40 8.49
C GLU A 245 -2.87 19.73 8.76
N ILE A 246 -1.92 19.13 8.04
CA ILE A 246 -0.49 19.42 8.18
C ILE A 246 -0.20 20.91 7.89
N TYR A 247 -0.77 21.44 6.80
CA TYR A 247 -0.51 22.80 6.37
C TYR A 247 -1.17 23.84 7.28
N GLU A 248 -2.36 23.54 7.80
CA GLU A 248 -3.08 24.40 8.76
C GLU A 248 -2.50 24.34 10.17
N ASP A 249 -2.23 23.14 10.70
CA ASP A 249 -1.90 22.95 12.11
C ASP A 249 -0.42 23.01 12.40
N VAL A 250 0.43 22.54 11.47
CA VAL A 250 1.87 22.39 11.70
C VAL A 250 2.67 23.43 10.94
N LEU A 251 2.56 23.47 9.60
CA LEU A 251 3.36 24.36 8.77
C LEU A 251 2.90 25.82 8.83
N LYS A 252 1.61 26.05 9.11
CA LYS A 252 0.96 27.38 9.08
C LYS A 252 1.07 28.06 7.70
N ILE A 253 1.04 27.26 6.63
CA ILE A 253 1.10 27.72 5.23
C ILE A 253 -0.29 27.54 4.63
N THR A 254 -1.19 28.48 4.89
CA THR A 254 -2.61 28.32 4.52
C THR A 254 -2.90 28.64 3.05
N GLU A 255 -1.93 29.15 2.28
CA GLU A 255 -2.17 29.52 0.88
C GLU A 255 -2.40 28.31 -0.04
N GLN A 256 -1.83 27.14 0.29
CA GLN A 256 -1.99 25.92 -0.51
C GLN A 256 -3.25 25.12 -0.14
N VAL A 257 -3.82 25.34 1.05
CA VAL A 257 -4.97 24.59 1.57
C VAL A 257 -6.18 24.59 0.60
N PRO A 258 -6.57 25.72 -0.02
CA PRO A 258 -7.67 25.72 -0.98
C PRO A 258 -7.40 24.84 -2.22
N VAL A 259 -6.14 24.66 -2.62
CA VAL A 259 -5.77 23.79 -3.74
C VAL A 259 -6.01 22.33 -3.36
N PHE A 260 -5.59 21.92 -2.16
CA PHE A 260 -5.79 20.56 -1.68
C PHE A 260 -7.27 20.24 -1.48
N GLN A 261 -8.03 21.18 -0.89
CA GLN A 261 -9.48 21.05 -0.71
C GLN A 261 -10.19 20.86 -2.05
N LYS A 262 -9.89 21.72 -3.02
CA LYS A 262 -10.50 21.64 -4.35
C LYS A 262 -10.18 20.30 -5.04
N LEU A 263 -8.92 19.88 -5.06
CA LEU A 263 -8.53 18.62 -5.68
C LEU A 263 -9.20 17.42 -4.99
N LYS A 264 -9.28 17.45 -3.66
CA LYS A 264 -9.98 16.43 -2.87
C LYS A 264 -11.47 16.35 -3.26
N GLU A 265 -12.16 17.49 -3.29
CA GLU A 265 -13.58 17.56 -3.65
C GLU A 265 -13.83 17.09 -5.09
N GLU A 266 -12.95 17.42 -6.03
CA GLU A 266 -13.03 16.97 -7.42
C GLU A 266 -12.85 15.45 -7.55
N ILE A 267 -11.87 14.87 -6.85
CA ILE A 267 -11.65 13.41 -6.83
C ILE A 267 -12.86 12.71 -6.21
N GLU A 268 -13.33 13.16 -5.04
CA GLU A 268 -14.48 12.54 -4.36
C GLU A 268 -15.76 12.62 -5.20
N LYS A 269 -16.00 13.77 -5.84
CA LYS A 269 -17.12 13.92 -6.76
C LYS A 269 -16.98 12.96 -7.95
N GLY A 270 -15.77 12.82 -8.50
CA GLY A 270 -15.49 11.88 -9.58
C GLY A 270 -15.76 10.42 -9.18
N ILE A 271 -15.38 10.02 -7.97
CA ILE A 271 -15.69 8.68 -7.43
C ILE A 271 -17.21 8.49 -7.34
N GLU A 272 -17.93 9.43 -6.72
CA GLU A 272 -19.40 9.30 -6.56
C GLU A 272 -20.16 9.29 -7.89
N GLU A 273 -19.72 10.06 -8.89
CA GLU A 273 -20.41 10.19 -10.17
C GLU A 273 -20.11 9.03 -11.13
N PHE A 274 -18.87 8.49 -11.11
CA PHE A 274 -18.41 7.53 -12.12
C PHE A 274 -18.10 6.15 -11.59
N ALA A 275 -17.79 5.99 -10.30
CA ALA A 275 -17.34 4.71 -9.74
C ALA A 275 -18.44 3.94 -8.98
N VAL A 276 -19.63 4.51 -8.79
CA VAL A 276 -20.76 3.82 -8.17
C VAL A 276 -21.52 3.03 -9.24
N VAL A 277 -21.46 1.70 -9.17
CA VAL A 277 -22.07 0.77 -10.12
C VAL A 277 -22.98 -0.23 -9.39
N ARG A 278 -23.67 -1.09 -10.15
CA ARG A 278 -24.52 -2.14 -9.57
C ARG A 278 -23.88 -3.52 -9.71
N ASN A 279 -23.83 -4.28 -8.61
CA ASN A 279 -23.44 -5.69 -8.62
C ASN A 279 -24.53 -6.59 -9.22
N HIS A 280 -24.29 -7.91 -9.29
CA HIS A 280 -25.27 -8.88 -9.78
C HIS A 280 -26.62 -8.88 -9.03
N ASN A 281 -26.63 -8.49 -7.76
CA ASN A 281 -27.85 -8.38 -6.94
C ASN A 281 -28.56 -7.03 -7.11
N GLY A 282 -28.00 -6.11 -7.89
CA GLY A 282 -28.53 -4.77 -8.10
C GLY A 282 -28.19 -3.78 -6.97
N GLU A 283 -27.30 -4.14 -6.05
CA GLU A 283 -26.84 -3.27 -4.95
C GLU A 283 -25.79 -2.29 -5.47
N GLU A 284 -25.75 -1.09 -4.90
CA GLU A 284 -24.72 -0.11 -5.24
C GLU A 284 -23.40 -0.49 -4.58
N ILE A 285 -22.35 -0.54 -5.40
CA ILE A 285 -20.98 -0.89 -5.01
C ILE A 285 -19.99 0.08 -5.66
N TYR A 286 -18.75 0.10 -5.18
CA TYR A 286 -17.65 0.74 -5.88
C TYR A 286 -17.09 -0.19 -6.96
N ALA A 287 -16.91 0.32 -8.17
CA ALA A 287 -16.09 -0.30 -9.21
C ALA A 287 -14.61 -0.24 -8.81
N TYR A 288 -13.79 -1.13 -9.37
CA TYR A 288 -12.35 -1.14 -9.14
C TYR A 288 -11.64 -0.12 -10.04
N GLU A 289 -11.98 -0.09 -11.32
CA GLU A 289 -11.46 0.86 -12.30
C GLU A 289 -12.58 1.39 -13.18
N VAL A 290 -12.49 2.66 -13.59
CA VAL A 290 -13.43 3.30 -14.53
C VAL A 290 -12.69 4.19 -15.53
N ASP A 291 -13.33 4.52 -16.66
CA ASP A 291 -12.71 5.34 -17.74
C ASP A 291 -13.39 6.71 -17.96
N GLY A 292 -14.46 7.01 -17.24
CA GLY A 292 -15.27 8.23 -17.43
C GLY A 292 -16.21 8.19 -18.64
N LYS A 293 -16.19 7.10 -19.45
CA LYS A 293 -17.10 6.87 -20.59
C LYS A 293 -18.25 5.92 -20.24
N GLY A 294 -18.26 5.40 -19.01
CA GLY A 294 -19.25 4.45 -18.51
C GLY A 294 -18.77 2.99 -18.53
N ASN A 295 -17.50 2.73 -18.88
CA ASN A 295 -16.92 1.40 -18.69
C ASN A 295 -16.34 1.28 -17.28
N PHE A 296 -16.43 0.08 -16.72
CA PHE A 296 -15.97 -0.21 -15.36
C PHE A 296 -15.57 -1.68 -15.20
N THR A 297 -14.82 -1.98 -14.14
CA THR A 297 -14.54 -3.35 -13.68
C THR A 297 -15.16 -3.62 -12.31
N ILE A 298 -15.75 -4.80 -12.14
CA ILE A 298 -16.13 -5.35 -10.84
C ILE A 298 -15.11 -6.43 -10.51
N MET A 299 -14.14 -6.08 -9.67
CA MET A 299 -13.07 -6.94 -9.21
C MET A 299 -12.47 -6.35 -7.93
N ASP A 300 -11.52 -7.05 -7.33
CA ASP A 300 -10.55 -6.45 -6.42
C ASP A 300 -9.22 -7.18 -6.58
N ASP A 301 -8.12 -6.51 -6.25
CA ASP A 301 -6.77 -7.06 -6.24
C ASP A 301 -6.23 -7.19 -4.81
N SER A 302 -5.28 -8.09 -4.61
CA SER A 302 -4.64 -8.28 -3.32
C SER A 302 -3.85 -7.08 -2.79
N ASN A 303 -3.32 -6.23 -3.66
CA ASN A 303 -2.39 -5.17 -3.29
C ASN A 303 -3.11 -3.90 -2.81
N ILE A 304 -2.61 -3.29 -1.73
CA ILE A 304 -3.24 -2.11 -1.10
C ILE A 304 -2.63 -0.84 -1.71
N PRO A 305 -3.43 0.20 -2.03
CA PRO A 305 -4.89 0.32 -1.87
C PRO A 305 -5.72 -0.57 -2.80
N ASN A 306 -6.64 -1.31 -2.19
CA ASN A 306 -7.71 -2.07 -2.85
C ASN A 306 -9.08 -1.68 -2.26
N LEU A 307 -10.18 -2.13 -2.86
CA LEU A 307 -11.54 -1.77 -2.40
C LEU A 307 -11.78 -2.27 -0.97
N LEU A 308 -11.27 -3.46 -0.64
CA LEU A 308 -11.36 -4.02 0.71
C LEU A 308 -10.75 -3.09 1.77
N SER A 309 -9.67 -2.38 1.43
CA SER A 309 -8.89 -1.52 2.33
C SER A 309 -9.48 -0.13 2.58
N ALA A 310 -10.62 0.23 1.96
CA ALA A 310 -11.16 1.59 2.04
C ALA A 310 -11.36 2.10 3.50
N PRO A 311 -11.88 1.32 4.46
CA PRO A 311 -11.97 1.75 5.86
C PRO A 311 -10.62 1.76 6.58
N TYR A 312 -9.73 0.81 6.24
CA TYR A 312 -8.39 0.76 6.81
C TYR A 312 -7.61 2.05 6.50
N LEU A 313 -7.71 2.53 5.26
CA LEU A 313 -7.11 3.78 4.79
C LEU A 313 -7.83 5.02 5.34
N GLY A 314 -9.10 4.90 5.73
CA GLY A 314 -9.91 5.98 6.32
C GLY A 314 -10.77 6.74 5.31
N TYR A 315 -11.09 6.13 4.17
CA TYR A 315 -11.95 6.73 3.14
C TYR A 315 -13.44 6.66 3.51
N VAL A 316 -13.87 5.51 4.03
CA VAL A 316 -15.25 5.25 4.49
C VAL A 316 -15.21 4.62 5.88
N GLU A 317 -16.32 4.70 6.60
CA GLU A 317 -16.49 3.95 7.84
C GLU A 317 -16.73 2.46 7.55
N GLU A 318 -16.34 1.57 8.47
CA GLU A 318 -16.49 0.11 8.31
C GLU A 318 -17.97 -0.31 8.12
N ASN A 319 -18.92 0.49 8.63
CA ASN A 319 -20.36 0.23 8.55
C ASN A 319 -21.06 0.93 7.37
N ASP A 320 -20.33 1.59 6.47
CA ASP A 320 -20.90 2.20 5.27
C ASP A 320 -21.60 1.13 4.41
N GLU A 321 -22.86 1.38 4.04
CA GLU A 321 -23.70 0.37 3.39
C GLU A 321 -23.14 -0.04 2.01
N ARG A 322 -22.62 0.94 1.25
CA ARG A 322 -22.03 0.71 -0.07
C ARG A 322 -20.71 -0.06 0.04
N TYR A 323 -19.88 0.27 1.03
CA TYR A 323 -18.67 -0.50 1.33
C TYR A 323 -19.01 -1.94 1.71
N ARG A 324 -20.01 -2.17 2.57
CA ARG A 324 -20.39 -3.54 2.96
C ARG A 324 -20.90 -4.36 1.77
N ALA A 325 -21.68 -3.77 0.87
CA ALA A 325 -22.08 -4.40 -0.39
C ALA A 325 -20.86 -4.69 -1.28
N THR A 326 -19.93 -3.73 -1.38
CA THR A 326 -18.67 -3.89 -2.13
C THR A 326 -17.83 -5.03 -1.55
N ARG A 327 -17.62 -5.06 -0.23
CA ARG A 327 -16.91 -6.12 0.50
C ARG A 327 -17.52 -7.50 0.21
N GLN A 328 -18.84 -7.62 0.27
CA GLN A 328 -19.52 -8.88 -0.03
C GLN A 328 -19.33 -9.31 -1.49
N THR A 329 -19.40 -8.36 -2.43
CA THR A 329 -19.16 -8.65 -3.86
C THR A 329 -17.72 -9.10 -4.11
N ILE A 330 -16.72 -8.39 -3.57
CA ILE A 330 -15.31 -8.66 -3.86
C ILE A 330 -14.75 -9.91 -3.17
N LEU A 331 -15.37 -10.34 -2.05
CA LEU A 331 -15.12 -11.61 -1.36
C LEU A 331 -16.03 -12.74 -1.87
N SER A 332 -16.40 -12.69 -3.16
CA SER A 332 -17.25 -13.68 -3.80
C SER A 332 -16.75 -13.98 -5.22
N LYS A 333 -17.37 -14.97 -5.88
CA LYS A 333 -17.07 -15.34 -7.27
C LYS A 333 -17.38 -14.24 -8.30
N GLU A 334 -18.05 -13.15 -7.89
CA GLU A 334 -18.21 -11.98 -8.76
C GLU A 334 -16.88 -11.25 -8.97
N ASN A 335 -15.93 -11.33 -8.02
CA ASN A 335 -14.55 -10.95 -8.27
C ASN A 335 -13.83 -12.06 -9.04
N PRO A 336 -13.31 -11.81 -10.26
CA PRO A 336 -12.59 -12.81 -11.04
C PRO A 336 -11.31 -13.32 -10.38
N TYR A 337 -10.76 -12.56 -9.41
CA TYR A 337 -9.55 -12.94 -8.67
C TYR A 337 -9.87 -13.49 -7.27
N PHE A 338 -11.14 -13.77 -6.95
CA PHE A 338 -11.49 -14.49 -5.74
C PHE A 338 -11.43 -15.99 -5.98
N TYR A 339 -10.54 -16.68 -5.25
CA TYR A 339 -10.34 -18.11 -5.36
C TYR A 339 -10.76 -18.82 -4.08
N LYS A 340 -11.23 -20.07 -4.23
CA LYS A 340 -11.62 -20.94 -3.12
C LYS A 340 -11.16 -22.37 -3.41
N GLY A 341 -10.38 -22.92 -2.50
CA GLY A 341 -9.87 -24.28 -2.56
C GLY A 341 -10.03 -25.04 -1.25
N LYS A 342 -9.26 -26.11 -1.12
CA LYS A 342 -9.29 -27.02 0.02
C LYS A 342 -8.83 -26.36 1.33
N TYR A 343 -7.83 -25.50 1.27
CA TYR A 343 -7.18 -24.93 2.46
C TYR A 343 -7.62 -23.51 2.75
N ALA A 344 -7.93 -22.73 1.72
CA ALA A 344 -8.22 -21.31 1.87
C ALA A 344 -9.20 -20.79 0.83
N GLU A 345 -9.75 -19.61 1.10
CA GLU A 345 -10.42 -18.75 0.13
C GLU A 345 -10.01 -17.31 0.36
N GLY A 346 -9.97 -16.51 -0.70
CA GLY A 346 -9.52 -15.12 -0.61
C GLY A 346 -9.27 -14.51 -1.98
N ILE A 347 -8.77 -13.27 -1.97
CA ILE A 347 -8.44 -12.51 -3.17
C ILE A 347 -6.99 -12.80 -3.58
N GLY A 348 -6.80 -12.98 -4.89
CA GLY A 348 -5.51 -13.08 -5.56
C GLY A 348 -5.24 -11.87 -6.45
N SER A 349 -4.40 -12.07 -7.46
CA SER A 349 -4.03 -11.04 -8.42
C SER A 349 -3.74 -11.65 -9.78
N SER A 350 -3.92 -10.88 -10.85
CA SER A 350 -3.36 -11.19 -12.20
C SER A 350 -1.84 -11.30 -12.20
N HIS A 351 -1.18 -10.80 -11.14
CA HIS A 351 0.26 -10.89 -10.95
C HIS A 351 0.75 -12.31 -10.61
N THR A 352 -0.12 -13.16 -10.06
CA THR A 352 0.19 -14.53 -9.68
C THR A 352 -0.61 -15.56 -10.48
N PRO A 353 -0.19 -16.83 -10.52
CA PRO A 353 -0.95 -17.88 -11.19
C PRO A 353 -2.40 -17.98 -10.67
N GLU A 354 -3.30 -18.51 -11.50
CA GLU A 354 -4.68 -18.81 -11.11
C GLU A 354 -4.70 -19.68 -9.83
N ASN A 355 -5.70 -19.46 -8.97
CA ASN A 355 -5.87 -20.13 -7.68
C ASN A 355 -4.83 -19.77 -6.60
N TYR A 356 -4.01 -18.74 -6.82
CA TYR A 356 -3.17 -18.17 -5.77
C TYR A 356 -3.87 -17.01 -5.08
N ILE A 357 -3.93 -17.04 -3.75
CA ILE A 357 -4.44 -15.94 -2.92
C ILE A 357 -3.30 -15.35 -2.09
N TRP A 358 -3.44 -14.08 -1.71
CA TRP A 358 -2.32 -13.36 -1.10
C TRP A 358 -2.55 -13.15 0.41
N PRO A 359 -1.54 -13.42 1.24
CA PRO A 359 -1.55 -13.07 2.67
C PRO A 359 -1.88 -11.60 2.96
N ILE A 360 -1.49 -10.66 2.08
CA ILE A 360 -1.84 -9.23 2.21
C ILE A 360 -3.36 -9.04 2.18
N ALA A 361 -4.05 -9.65 1.22
CA ALA A 361 -5.50 -9.53 1.08
C ALA A 361 -6.24 -10.15 2.26
N LEU A 362 -5.80 -11.33 2.71
CA LEU A 362 -6.31 -11.99 3.91
C LEU A 362 -6.10 -11.11 5.16
N ALA A 363 -4.90 -10.57 5.34
CA ALA A 363 -4.63 -9.67 6.45
C ALA A 363 -5.53 -8.43 6.40
N MET A 364 -5.78 -7.89 5.20
CA MET A 364 -6.70 -6.76 5.01
C MET A 364 -8.16 -7.14 5.30
N GLU A 365 -8.61 -8.33 4.90
CA GLU A 365 -9.93 -8.88 5.25
C GLU A 365 -10.10 -8.89 6.77
N GLY A 366 -9.10 -9.39 7.49
CA GLY A 366 -9.07 -9.35 8.96
C GLY A 366 -9.05 -7.94 9.52
N LEU A 367 -8.20 -7.04 9.02
CA LEU A 367 -8.06 -5.68 9.52
C LEU A 367 -9.34 -4.84 9.37
N THR A 368 -10.20 -5.21 8.42
CA THR A 368 -11.49 -4.56 8.14
C THR A 368 -12.69 -5.42 8.55
N ALA A 369 -12.46 -6.47 9.34
CA ALA A 369 -13.51 -7.32 9.88
C ALA A 369 -14.30 -6.65 11.01
N GLU A 370 -15.61 -6.92 11.06
CA GLU A 370 -16.54 -6.34 12.04
C GLU A 370 -16.30 -6.87 13.46
N ASP A 371 -15.77 -8.09 13.62
CA ASP A 371 -15.54 -8.71 14.92
C ASP A 371 -14.19 -9.45 15.04
N LYS A 372 -13.82 -9.76 16.29
CA LYS A 372 -12.56 -10.46 16.59
C LYS A 372 -12.55 -11.92 16.13
N LYS A 373 -13.70 -12.57 15.95
CA LYS A 373 -13.74 -13.98 15.52
C LYS A 373 -13.32 -14.12 14.06
N GLU A 374 -13.73 -13.19 13.22
CA GLU A 374 -13.28 -13.13 11.83
C GLU A 374 -11.76 -12.87 11.77
N LYS A 375 -11.23 -11.95 12.60
CA LYS A 375 -9.78 -11.71 12.73
C LYS A 375 -9.00 -12.95 13.13
N GLU A 376 -9.49 -13.65 14.15
CA GLU A 376 -8.90 -14.92 14.63
C GLU A 376 -8.91 -16.00 13.55
N ARG A 377 -10.03 -16.18 12.84
CA ARG A 377 -10.13 -17.12 11.71
C ARG A 377 -9.08 -16.84 10.65
N ILE A 378 -8.89 -15.56 10.30
CA ILE A 378 -7.89 -15.14 9.31
C ILE A 378 -6.47 -15.38 9.82
N LEU A 379 -6.17 -15.03 11.07
CA LEU A 379 -4.86 -15.27 11.66
C LEU A 379 -4.51 -16.76 11.72
N ASP A 380 -5.46 -17.60 12.12
CA ASP A 380 -5.33 -19.05 12.09
C ASP A 380 -5.06 -19.59 10.69
N LEU A 381 -5.76 -19.05 9.69
CA LEU A 381 -5.54 -19.41 8.29
C LEU A 381 -4.14 -19.04 7.82
N LEU A 382 -3.69 -17.82 8.12
CA LEU A 382 -2.37 -17.31 7.72
C LEU A 382 -1.24 -18.13 8.32
N VAL A 383 -1.32 -18.52 9.61
CA VAL A 383 -0.29 -19.39 10.21
C VAL A 383 -0.38 -20.84 9.74
N ALA A 384 -1.56 -21.32 9.36
CA ALA A 384 -1.72 -22.68 8.82
C ALA A 384 -1.24 -22.80 7.36
N CYS A 385 -1.16 -21.68 6.63
CA CYS A 385 -0.80 -21.62 5.21
C CYS A 385 0.55 -20.94 4.96
N ASP A 386 1.42 -20.86 5.97
CA ASP A 386 2.73 -20.20 5.89
C ASP A 386 3.82 -21.04 5.20
N GLY A 387 3.46 -22.13 4.53
CA GLY A 387 4.41 -23.05 3.89
C GLY A 387 5.43 -23.70 4.84
N GLY A 388 5.27 -23.56 6.16
CA GLY A 388 6.25 -23.97 7.17
C GLY A 388 7.44 -23.01 7.33
N THR A 389 7.40 -21.83 6.70
CA THR A 389 8.50 -20.84 6.74
C THR A 389 8.41 -19.91 7.94
N HIS A 390 7.24 -19.82 8.57
CA HIS A 390 6.90 -18.80 9.59
C HIS A 390 6.99 -17.36 9.08
N LEU A 391 6.93 -17.17 7.77
CA LEU A 391 6.84 -15.89 7.08
C LEU A 391 5.57 -15.85 6.24
N MET A 392 5.19 -14.65 5.81
CA MET A 392 4.15 -14.45 4.83
C MET A 392 4.78 -14.38 3.44
N HIS A 393 4.08 -14.96 2.47
CA HIS A 393 4.47 -15.01 1.06
C HIS A 393 3.72 -13.96 0.24
N GLU A 394 4.07 -13.81 -1.04
CA GLU A 394 3.28 -12.99 -1.97
C GLU A 394 1.91 -13.63 -2.21
N GLY A 395 1.88 -14.84 -2.77
CA GLY A 395 0.68 -15.64 -2.94
C GLY A 395 0.93 -17.11 -2.67
N PHE A 396 -0.11 -17.85 -2.29
CA PHE A 396 -0.07 -19.31 -2.14
C PHE A 396 -1.30 -19.97 -2.77
N ASN A 397 -1.13 -21.20 -3.26
CA ASN A 397 -2.22 -21.93 -3.91
C ASN A 397 -3.27 -22.39 -2.89
N VAL A 398 -4.56 -22.12 -3.17
CA VAL A 398 -5.67 -22.46 -2.26
C VAL A 398 -5.88 -23.97 -2.02
N ASP A 399 -5.32 -24.83 -2.88
CA ASP A 399 -5.36 -26.29 -2.77
C ASP A 399 -4.05 -26.92 -2.27
N ASP A 400 -2.96 -26.14 -2.21
CA ASP A 400 -1.66 -26.57 -1.68
C ASP A 400 -0.84 -25.37 -1.19
N PRO A 401 -0.92 -24.99 0.10
CA PRO A 401 -0.17 -23.85 0.64
C PRO A 401 1.35 -23.99 0.60
N SER A 402 1.90 -25.17 0.29
CA SER A 402 3.34 -25.34 0.07
C SER A 402 3.79 -24.80 -1.30
N GLN A 403 2.85 -24.53 -2.21
CA GLN A 403 3.09 -23.86 -3.48
C GLN A 403 2.86 -22.35 -3.29
N TYR A 404 3.95 -21.60 -3.12
CA TYR A 404 3.91 -20.16 -2.90
C TYR A 404 4.90 -19.40 -3.77
N THR A 405 4.69 -18.10 -3.93
CA THR A 405 5.62 -17.16 -4.58
C THR A 405 6.24 -16.22 -3.54
N ARG A 406 7.48 -15.80 -3.79
CA ARG A 406 8.31 -14.94 -2.92
C ARG A 406 8.40 -15.43 -1.47
N GLU A 407 9.45 -16.20 -1.18
CA GLU A 407 9.75 -16.67 0.19
C GLU A 407 10.05 -15.50 1.15
N TRP A 408 10.53 -14.37 0.64
CA TRP A 408 10.86 -13.19 1.43
C TRP A 408 10.12 -11.95 0.91
N PHE A 409 8.96 -11.68 1.52
CA PHE A 409 8.14 -10.51 1.23
C PHE A 409 7.86 -9.74 2.53
N SER A 410 8.60 -8.66 2.75
CA SER A 410 8.55 -7.94 4.04
C SER A 410 7.27 -7.12 4.24
N TRP A 411 6.61 -6.62 3.18
CA TRP A 411 5.32 -5.95 3.35
C TRP A 411 4.20 -6.92 3.82
N ALA A 412 4.05 -8.09 3.20
CA ALA A 412 3.15 -9.17 3.65
C ALA A 412 3.40 -9.58 5.11
N ASN A 413 4.66 -9.73 5.51
CA ASN A 413 5.05 -9.98 6.91
C ASN A 413 4.45 -8.92 7.86
N MET A 414 4.55 -7.65 7.47
CA MET A 414 4.11 -6.54 8.31
C MET A 414 2.59 -6.37 8.32
N MET A 415 1.88 -6.75 7.25
CA MET A 415 0.42 -6.83 7.27
C MET A 415 -0.09 -7.89 8.25
N PHE A 416 0.54 -9.06 8.30
CA PHE A 416 0.24 -10.08 9.31
C PHE A 416 0.50 -9.55 10.73
N CYS A 417 1.66 -8.90 10.95
CA CYS A 417 1.98 -8.29 12.24
C CYS A 417 0.95 -7.24 12.67
N GLU A 418 0.49 -6.37 11.75
CA GLU A 418 -0.52 -5.36 12.04
C GLU A 418 -1.86 -6.00 12.41
N LEU A 419 -2.26 -7.10 11.76
CA LEU A 419 -3.47 -7.83 12.12
C LEU A 419 -3.39 -8.48 13.52
N VAL A 420 -2.25 -9.10 13.87
CA VAL A 420 -2.03 -9.63 15.23
C VAL A 420 -2.12 -8.51 16.27
N MET A 421 -1.49 -7.37 15.98
CA MET A 421 -1.55 -6.19 16.84
C MET A 421 -2.99 -5.70 17.02
N ASP A 422 -3.74 -5.58 15.93
CA ASP A 422 -5.13 -5.12 15.94
C ASP A 422 -6.05 -6.08 16.71
N TYR A 423 -5.86 -7.40 16.59
CA TYR A 423 -6.59 -8.39 17.40
C TYR A 423 -6.43 -8.15 18.91
N PHE A 424 -5.25 -7.71 19.34
CA PHE A 424 -4.96 -7.34 20.73
C PHE A 424 -5.22 -5.86 21.07
N ASP A 425 -5.99 -5.17 20.23
CA ASP A 425 -6.38 -3.75 20.37
C ASP A 425 -5.18 -2.79 20.36
N ILE A 426 -4.10 -3.16 19.68
CA ILE A 426 -2.91 -2.35 19.50
C ILE A 426 -2.94 -1.79 18.08
N ARG A 427 -3.14 -0.47 17.96
CA ARG A 427 -3.33 0.20 16.68
C ARG A 427 -2.37 1.36 16.53
N VAL A 428 -1.96 1.63 15.29
CA VAL A 428 -1.29 2.88 14.93
C VAL A 428 -2.26 4.04 15.18
N LYS A 429 -1.80 5.09 15.86
CA LYS A 429 -2.62 6.29 16.11
C LYS A 429 -2.95 6.99 14.79
N LYS A 430 -4.24 7.18 14.52
CA LYS A 430 -4.73 7.83 13.29
C LYS A 430 -5.15 9.30 13.50
N LYS A 431 -5.33 9.76 14.74
CA LYS A 431 -5.79 11.12 15.08
C LYS A 431 -5.12 11.63 16.34
#